data_AF-A0A0A1ZPJ0-F1
#
_entry.id   AF-A0A0A1ZPJ0-F1
#
_cell.length_a   1.000
_cell.length_b   1.000
_cell.length_c   1.000
_cell.angle_alpha   90.00
_cell.angle_beta   90.00
_cell.angle_gamma   90.00
#
_symmetry.space_group_name_H-M   'P 1'
#
loop_
_entity.id
_entity.type
_entity.pdbx_description
1 polymer ?
#
loop_
_entity_poly.entity_id
_entity_poly.type
_entity_poly.pdbx_seq_one_letter_code
_entity_poly.pdbx_strand_id
1 'polypeptide(L)' 'MLIPLLLLLLVFLGFNSYKSKINTCSNCGAIYFGLNKTCMNCGLDLEDISKNDQLGNKPSESTIEVNAEEIK' A
#
# COMPACT_ATOMS: atom_id res chain seq x y z
N MET A 1 32.98 7.91 -24.35
CA MET A 1 31.92 6.86 -24.25
C MET A 1 31.72 6.30 -22.84
N LEU A 2 32.49 6.69 -21.81
CA LEU A 2 32.23 6.24 -20.43
C LEU A 2 31.07 6.96 -19.74
N ILE A 3 30.89 8.26 -20.01
CA ILE A 3 29.85 9.08 -19.38
C ILE A 3 28.42 8.52 -19.62
N PRO A 4 28.03 8.13 -20.85
CA PRO A 4 26.72 7.53 -21.09
C PRO A 4 26.50 6.22 -20.31
N LEU A 5 27.55 5.38 -20.21
CA LEU A 5 27.48 4.10 -19.49
C LEU A 5 27.34 4.30 -17.98
N LEU A 6 28.04 5.29 -17.43
CA LEU A 6 27.92 5.68 -16.02
C LEU A 6 26.52 6.18 -15.68
N LEU A 7 25.93 7.02 -16.55
CA LEU A 7 24.56 7.51 -16.37
C LEU A 7 23.54 6.36 -16.39
N LEU A 8 23.71 5.39 -17.31
CA LEU A 8 22.87 4.19 -17.37
C LEU A 8 22.94 3.37 -16.08
N LEU A 9 24.13 3.19 -15.50
CA LEU A 9 24.31 2.49 -14.23
C LEU A 9 23.62 3.21 -13.07
N LEU A 10 23.78 4.54 -12.99
CA LEU A 10 23.13 5.34 -11.94
C LEU A 10 21.60 5.29 -12.03
N VAL A 11 21.05 5.35 -13.24
CA VAL A 11 19.61 5.18 -13.49
C VAL A 11 19.16 3.78 -13.07
N PHE A 12 19.90 2.73 -13.46
CA PHE A 12 19.55 1.35 -13.13
C PHE A 12 19.57 1.08 -11.62
N LEU A 13 20.61 1.54 -10.92
CA LEU A 13 20.72 1.43 -9.45
C LEU A 13 19.63 2.23 -8.74
N GLY A 14 19.36 3.46 -9.21
CA GLY A 14 18.33 4.33 -8.66
C GLY A 14 16.91 3.78 -8.84
N PHE A 15 16.55 3.34 -10.05
CA PHE A 15 15.22 2.83 -10.37
C PHE A 15 14.86 1.57 -9.57
N ASN A 16 15.81 0.66 -9.37
CA ASN A 16 15.58 -0.55 -8.59
C ASN A 16 15.29 -0.25 -7.10
N SER A 17 15.86 0.81 -6.55
CA SER A 17 15.58 1.26 -5.18
C SER A 17 14.17 1.84 -5.01
N TYR A 18 13.68 2.56 -6.04
CA TYR A 18 12.36 3.22 -6.01
C TYR A 18 11.18 2.24 -6.10
N LYS A 19 11.31 1.16 -6.88
CA LYS A 19 10.21 0.20 -7.09
C LYS A 19 9.76 -0.49 -5.79
N SER A 20 10.67 -0.68 -4.83
CA SER A 20 10.42 -1.43 -3.58
C SER A 20 9.57 -0.68 -2.55
N LYS A 21 9.16 0.57 -2.83
CA LYS A 21 8.53 1.47 -1.84
C LYS A 21 7.13 1.94 -2.24
N ILE A 22 6.47 1.34 -3.22
CA ILE A 22 5.11 1.71 -3.64
C ILE A 22 4.12 0.73 -3.01
N ASN A 23 3.16 1.25 -2.24
CA ASN A 23 2.11 0.48 -1.57
C ASN A 23 0.73 1.03 -1.93
N THR A 24 -0.31 0.24 -1.65
CA THR A 24 -1.71 0.63 -1.85
C THR A 24 -2.41 0.76 -0.52
N CYS A 25 -3.12 1.87 -0.30
CA CYS A 25 -3.85 2.11 0.94
C CYS A 25 -5.01 1.10 1.07
N SER A 26 -5.05 0.38 2.19
CA SER A 26 -6.09 -0.63 2.47
C SER A 26 -7.50 -0.03 2.62
N ASN A 27 -7.61 1.23 3.05
CA ASN A 27 -8.90 1.87 3.29
C ASN A 27 -9.56 2.44 2.02
N CYS A 28 -8.77 3.01 1.10
CA CYS A 28 -9.32 3.73 -0.07
C CYS A 28 -8.70 3.35 -1.41
N GLY A 29 -7.72 2.43 -1.44
CA GLY A 29 -7.07 2.00 -2.67
C GLY A 29 -6.09 3.01 -3.28
N ALA A 30 -5.87 4.17 -2.65
CA ALA A 30 -4.91 5.16 -3.14
C ALA A 30 -3.48 4.61 -3.08
N ILE A 31 -2.70 4.86 -4.13
CA ILE A 31 -1.28 4.49 -4.19
C ILE A 31 -0.47 5.49 -3.36
N TYR A 32 0.42 5.00 -2.51
CA TYR A 32 1.32 5.82 -1.71
C TYR A 32 2.74 5.27 -1.71
N PHE A 33 3.70 6.13 -1.39
CA PHE A 33 5.08 5.71 -1.15
C PHE A 33 5.24 5.36 0.32
N GLY A 34 5.96 4.28 0.65
CA GLY A 34 6.23 3.82 2.02
C GLY A 34 7.05 4.79 2.90
N LEU A 35 7.20 6.04 2.49
CA LEU A 35 7.71 7.17 3.27
C LEU A 35 6.56 7.98 3.91
N ASN A 36 5.32 7.80 3.43
CA ASN A 36 4.16 8.54 3.89
C ASN A 36 3.62 7.92 5.18
N LYS A 37 3.49 8.73 6.23
CA LYS A 37 2.88 8.32 7.50
C LYS A 37 1.36 8.28 7.45
N THR A 38 0.75 9.11 6.60
CA THR A 38 -0.70 9.16 6.44
C THR A 38 -1.10 9.08 4.97
N CYS A 39 -2.25 8.48 4.70
CA CYS A 39 -2.81 8.43 3.36
C CYS A 39 -3.25 9.83 2.95
N MET A 40 -2.66 10.36 1.88
CA MET A 40 -2.97 11.71 1.39
C MET A 40 -4.42 11.85 0.89
N ASN A 41 -5.10 10.73 0.61
CA ASN A 41 -6.46 10.74 0.08
C ASN A 41 -7.53 10.61 1.18
N CYS A 42 -7.32 9.75 2.19
CA CYS A 42 -8.33 9.46 3.21
C CYS A 42 -7.87 9.68 4.65
N GLY A 43 -6.63 10.12 4.87
CA GLY A 43 -6.10 10.42 6.20
C GLY A 43 -5.75 9.20 7.07
N LEU A 44 -5.89 7.97 6.55
CA LEU A 44 -5.52 6.75 7.28
C LEU A 44 -4.05 6.79 7.71
N ASP A 45 -3.76 6.43 8.95
CA ASP A 45 -2.39 6.22 9.43
C ASP A 45 -1.79 4.95 8.80
N LEU A 46 -0.60 5.09 8.21
CA LEU A 46 0.10 4.08 7.42
C LEU A 46 1.33 3.51 8.13
N GLU A 47 1.66 4.00 9.34
CA GLU A 47 2.89 3.67 10.08
C GLU A 47 2.94 2.18 10.53
N ASP A 48 1.81 1.46 10.49
CA ASP A 48 1.68 0.06 10.98
C ASP A 48 1.30 -0.97 9.88
N ILE A 49 1.13 -0.54 8.63
CA ILE A 49 0.60 -1.41 7.56
C ILE A 49 1.71 -2.28 6.93
N SER A 50 2.98 -1.90 7.07
CA SER A 50 4.10 -2.60 6.41
C SER A 50 4.40 -4.02 6.94
N LYS A 51 3.66 -4.51 7.94
CA LYS A 51 3.85 -5.85 8.53
C LYS A 51 2.65 -6.77 8.36
N ASN A 52 1.50 -6.28 7.91
CA ASN A 52 0.26 -7.04 7.89
C ASN A 52 -0.28 -7.15 6.47
N ASP A 53 0.45 -7.87 5.61
CA ASP A 53 -0.17 -8.54 4.46
C ASP A 53 -1.16 -9.60 4.99
N GLN A 54 -2.32 -9.14 5.45
CA GLN A 54 -3.51 -9.99 5.57
C GLN A 54 -4.07 -10.25 4.17
N LEU A 55 -3.23 -10.81 3.29
CA LEU A 55 -3.58 -11.29 1.97
C LEU A 55 -4.45 -12.58 2.05
N GLY A 56 -4.68 -13.10 3.26
CA GLY A 56 -5.39 -14.37 3.49
C GLY A 56 -6.91 -14.26 3.68
N ASN A 57 -7.46 -13.08 3.96
CA ASN A 57 -8.87 -12.95 4.31
C ASN A 57 -9.64 -12.52 3.07
N LYS A 58 -10.10 -13.48 2.27
CA LYS A 58 -10.90 -13.22 1.08
C LYS A 58 -12.25 -12.61 1.51
N PRO A 59 -12.51 -11.31 1.27
CA PRO A 59 -13.72 -10.65 1.79
C PRO A 59 -15.00 -11.28 1.25
N SER A 60 -14.92 -11.91 0.07
CA SER A 60 -16.02 -12.63 -0.56
C SER A 60 -16.50 -13.87 0.20
N GLU A 61 -15.76 -14.34 1.22
CA GLU A 61 -16.14 -15.49 2.05
C GLU A 61 -16.62 -15.08 3.45
N SER A 62 -16.72 -13.78 3.73
CA SER A 62 -17.21 -13.27 5.01
C SER A 62 -18.73 -13.22 5.05
N THR A 63 -19.34 -13.90 6.03
CA THR A 63 -20.77 -13.80 6.33
C THR A 63 -21.01 -12.69 7.34
N ILE A 64 -21.91 -11.76 7.04
CA ILE A 64 -22.33 -10.72 7.99
C ILE A 64 -23.52 -11.28 8.79
N GLU A 65 -23.33 -11.53 10.08
CA GLU A 65 -24.42 -11.87 11.00
C GLU A 65 -25.18 -10.60 11.40
N VAL A 66 -26.46 -10.53 11.02
CA VAL A 66 -27.35 -9.42 11.38
C VAL A 66 -28.30 -9.87 12.49
N ASN A 67 -28.21 -9.24 13.66
CA ASN A 67 -29.21 -9.38 14.72
C ASN A 67 -30.18 -8.21 14.61
N ALA A 68 -31.46 -8.50 14.37
CA ALA A 68 -32.54 -7.53 14.40
C ALA A 68 -33.35 -7.71 15.67
N GLU A 69 -33.55 -6.63 16.42
CA GLU A 69 -34.43 -6.59 17.58
C GLU A 69 -35.76 -5.94 17.20
N GLU A 70 -36.87 -6.59 17.53
CA GLU A 70 -38.22 -6.07 17.25
C GLU A 70 -38.53 -4.91 18.20
N ILE A 71 -38.79 -3.73 17.64
CA ILE A 71 -39.26 -2.57 18.39
C ILE A 71 -40.79 -2.67 18.52
N LYS A 72 -41.29 -2.68 19.77
CA LYS A 72 -42.72 -2.65 20.10
C LYS A 72 -43.33 -1.26 20.03
#